data_AF-A0A3S0UM11-F1
#
_entry.id   AF-A0A3S0UM11-F1
#
_cell.length_a   1.000
_cell.length_b   1.000
_cell.length_c   1.000
_cell.angle_alpha   90.00
_cell.angle_beta   90.00
_cell.angle_gamma   90.00
#
_symmetry.space_group_name_H-M   'P 1'
#
loop_
_entity.id
_entity.type
_entity.pdbx_description
1 polymer ?
#
loop_
_entity_poly.entity_id
_entity_poly.type
_entity_poly.pdbx_seq_one_letter_code
_entity_poly.pdbx_strand_id
1 'polypeptide(L)'
;MASALCKPLDIWPWLARDREFWLALLAGMVFWAWRWDGTLELSITWPRLLWLALLVPLVEELAFRGGVQGLLADRFPRCWWGQRLSLANLLTSLLFAAAHAGIAAHWNGLLVLAPSLAFGYFRDKYQRVAPAILLHGFYNAGFFLIPNG
;
A
#
# COMPACT_ATOMS: atom_id res chain seq x y z
N MET A 1 -2.21 9.82 -32.36
CA MET A 1 -2.65 10.67 -31.24
C MET A 1 -3.85 10.00 -30.57
N ALA A 2 -3.58 9.08 -29.63
CA ALA A 2 -4.65 8.39 -28.91
C ALA A 2 -5.12 9.28 -27.75
N SER A 3 -6.43 9.47 -27.67
CA SER A 3 -7.10 10.28 -26.65
C SER A 3 -6.60 9.90 -25.26
N ALA A 4 -6.00 10.86 -24.56
CA ALA A 4 -6.00 10.89 -23.11
C ALA A 4 -7.46 11.07 -22.66
N LEU A 5 -8.27 10.02 -22.80
CA LEU A 5 -9.58 9.94 -22.18
C LEU A 5 -9.33 10.12 -20.69
N CYS A 6 -9.77 11.26 -20.18
CA CYS A 6 -9.77 11.58 -18.76
C CYS A 6 -10.42 10.39 -18.05
N LYS A 7 -9.62 9.52 -17.44
CA LYS A 7 -10.15 8.38 -16.69
C LYS A 7 -11.11 8.97 -15.65
N PRO A 8 -12.34 8.43 -15.51
CA PRO A 8 -13.30 8.97 -14.56
C PRO A 8 -12.66 9.09 -13.18
N LEU A 9 -12.79 10.27 -12.55
CA LEU A 9 -12.25 10.57 -11.21
C LEU A 9 -12.73 9.55 -10.17
N ASP A 10 -13.92 8.98 -10.40
CA ASP A 10 -14.53 7.97 -9.57
C ASP A 10 -13.96 6.56 -9.86
N ILE A 11 -13.15 6.07 -8.92
CA ILE A 11 -12.58 4.72 -8.97
C ILE A 11 -13.40 3.70 -8.18
N TRP A 12 -14.39 4.16 -7.40
CA TRP A 12 -15.07 3.34 -6.40
C TRP A 12 -15.84 2.16 -7.01
N PRO A 13 -16.58 2.30 -8.13
CA PRO A 13 -17.27 1.18 -8.76
C PRO A 13 -16.32 0.07 -9.23
N TRP A 14 -15.09 0.44 -9.60
CA TRP A 14 -14.08 -0.48 -10.08
C TRP A 14 -13.47 -1.27 -8.93
N LEU A 15 -13.06 -0.58 -7.86
CA LEU A 15 -12.55 -1.24 -6.65
C LEU A 15 -13.59 -2.18 -6.04
N ALA A 16 -14.85 -1.75 -5.96
CA ALA A 16 -15.93 -2.56 -5.39
C ALA A 16 -16.12 -3.90 -6.11
N ARG A 17 -15.79 -3.99 -7.40
CA ARG A 17 -15.93 -5.21 -8.22
C ARG A 17 -14.63 -5.98 -8.39
N ASP A 18 -13.50 -5.46 -7.91
CA ASP A 18 -12.19 -6.06 -8.11
C ASP A 18 -11.88 -7.12 -7.05
N ARG A 19 -11.96 -8.38 -7.47
CA ARG A 19 -11.63 -9.53 -6.61
C ARG A 19 -10.22 -9.45 -6.03
N GLU A 20 -9.24 -8.95 -6.77
CA GLU A 20 -7.86 -8.89 -6.28
C GLU A 20 -7.72 -7.85 -5.17
N PHE A 21 -8.43 -6.73 -5.28
CA PHE A 21 -8.47 -5.70 -4.24
C PHE A 21 -9.09 -6.24 -2.95
N TRP A 22 -10.20 -6.97 -3.05
CA TRP A 22 -10.81 -7.64 -1.90
C TRP A 22 -9.92 -8.73 -1.31
N LEU A 23 -9.19 -9.48 -2.14
CA LEU A 23 -8.20 -10.46 -1.65
C LEU A 23 -7.05 -9.77 -0.90
N ALA A 24 -6.63 -8.58 -1.33
CA ALA A 24 -5.63 -7.80 -0.60
C ALA A 24 -6.17 -7.31 0.75
N LEU A 25 -7.41 -6.84 0.82
CA LEU A 25 -8.05 -6.51 2.10
C LEU A 25 -8.15 -7.73 3.02
N LEU A 26 -8.56 -8.89 2.49
CA LEU A 26 -8.62 -10.14 3.24
C LEU A 26 -7.24 -10.55 3.74
N ALA A 27 -6.18 -10.39 2.94
CA ALA A 27 -4.81 -10.68 3.36
C ALA A 27 -4.39 -9.80 4.55
N GLY A 28 -4.82 -8.53 4.58
CA GLY A 28 -4.64 -7.65 5.74
C GLY A 28 -5.34 -8.18 6.99
N MET A 29 -6.61 -8.60 6.85
CA MET A 29 -7.36 -9.21 7.96
C MET A 29 -6.71 -10.49 8.47
N VAL A 30 -6.24 -11.36 7.58
CA VAL A 30 -5.53 -12.59 7.95
C VAL A 30 -4.22 -12.27 8.67
N PHE A 31 -3.48 -11.27 8.19
CA PHE A 31 -2.26 -10.80 8.87
C PHE A 31 -2.56 -10.31 10.28
N TRP A 32 -3.63 -9.53 10.46
CA TRP A 32 -4.03 -9.08 11.79
C TRP A 32 -4.45 -10.22 12.70
N ALA A 33 -5.23 -11.17 12.19
CA ALA A 33 -5.68 -12.34 12.95
C ALA A 33 -4.50 -13.23 13.39
N TRP A 34 -3.50 -13.39 12.53
CA TRP A 34 -2.26 -14.10 12.85
C TRP A 34 -1.45 -13.39 13.95
N ARG A 35 -1.51 -12.06 13.94
CA ARG A 35 -0.77 -11.16 14.83
C ARG A 35 -1.43 -11.01 16.21
N TRP A 36 -2.76 -11.11 16.28
CA TRP A 36 -3.59 -10.93 17.46
C TRP A 36 -3.20 -11.91 18.60
N ASP A 37 -2.97 -11.39 19.80
CA ASP A 37 -2.51 -12.15 20.99
C ASP A 37 -3.62 -12.67 21.92
N GLY A 38 -4.85 -12.19 21.76
CA GLY A 38 -6.04 -12.57 22.51
C GLY A 38 -6.70 -11.36 23.18
N THR A 39 -6.02 -10.21 23.19
CA THR A 39 -6.43 -9.01 23.93
C THR A 39 -7.00 -7.94 23.01
N LEU A 40 -7.95 -7.16 23.55
CA LEU A 40 -8.53 -5.99 22.90
C LEU A 40 -8.22 -4.76 23.75
N GLU A 41 -6.94 -4.40 23.80
CA GLU A 41 -6.49 -3.18 24.47
C GLU A 41 -6.11 -2.12 23.45
N LEU A 42 -6.90 -1.05 23.36
CA LEU A 42 -6.55 0.11 22.53
C LEU A 42 -5.38 0.86 23.19
N SER A 43 -4.17 0.51 22.80
CA SER A 43 -2.93 1.13 23.28
C SER A 43 -2.61 2.47 22.59
N ILE A 44 -3.48 2.95 21.70
CA ILE A 44 -3.26 4.13 20.87
C ILE A 44 -4.40 5.14 20.97
N THR A 45 -4.06 6.43 20.98
CA THR A 45 -5.04 7.52 20.99
C THR A 45 -5.60 7.78 19.59
N TRP A 46 -6.84 8.28 19.50
CA TRP A 46 -7.48 8.62 18.21
C TRP A 46 -6.65 9.56 17.33
N PRO A 47 -6.06 10.68 17.84
CA PRO A 47 -5.24 11.54 17.01
C PRO A 47 -4.01 10.83 16.44
N ARG A 48 -3.37 9.98 17.24
CA ARG A 48 -2.20 9.22 16.81
C ARG A 48 -2.57 8.15 15.79
N LEU A 49 -3.72 7.51 15.93
CA LEU A 49 -4.26 6.58 14.94
C LEU A 49 -4.56 7.28 13.62
N LEU A 50 -5.25 8.42 13.62
CA LEU A 50 -5.53 9.20 12.41
C LEU A 50 -4.23 9.65 11.72
N TRP A 51 -3.23 10.04 12.50
CA TRP A 51 -1.91 10.36 11.96
C TRP A 51 -1.29 9.15 11.24
N LEU A 52 -1.21 7.99 11.90
CA LEU A 52 -0.49 6.81 11.40
C LEU A 52 -1.25 5.97 10.35
N ALA A 53 -2.58 6.00 10.37
CA ALA A 53 -3.44 5.21 9.47
C ALA A 53 -4.06 6.02 8.34
N LEU A 54 -3.97 7.36 8.36
CA LEU A 54 -4.52 8.20 7.30
C LEU A 54 -3.47 9.16 6.73
N LEU A 55 -2.91 10.06 7.56
CA LEU A 55 -2.05 11.13 7.06
C LEU A 55 -0.68 10.63 6.61
N VAL A 56 -0.04 9.76 7.38
CA VAL A 56 1.26 9.16 7.00
C VAL A 56 1.13 8.32 5.72
N PRO A 57 0.20 7.34 5.61
CA PRO A 57 -0.02 6.59 4.38
C PRO A 57 -0.33 7.47 3.17
N LEU A 58 -1.10 8.54 3.35
CA LEU A 58 -1.38 9.50 2.27
C LEU A 58 -0.09 10.12 1.72
N VAL A 59 0.77 10.65 2.60
CA VAL A 59 2.03 11.28 2.20
C VAL A 59 2.98 10.26 1.57
N GLU A 60 3.11 9.09 2.21
CA GLU A 60 4.00 8.03 1.73
C GLU A 60 3.59 7.52 0.35
N GLU A 61 2.32 7.18 0.13
CA GLU A 61 1.91 6.65 -1.17
C GLU A 61 1.94 7.73 -2.26
N LEU A 62 1.71 9.01 -1.94
CA LEU A 62 1.92 10.10 -2.89
C LEU A 62 3.41 10.23 -3.29
N ALA A 63 4.33 10.16 -2.31
CA ALA A 63 5.76 10.25 -2.56
C ALA A 63 6.30 9.04 -3.34
N PHE A 64 5.98 7.83 -2.87
CA PHE A 64 6.53 6.60 -3.43
C PHE A 64 5.77 6.14 -4.69
N ARG A 65 4.43 6.13 -4.70
CA ARG A 65 3.67 5.63 -5.88
C ARG A 65 3.34 6.70 -6.89
N GLY A 66 3.05 7.91 -6.41
CA GLY A 66 2.85 9.07 -7.25
C GLY A 66 4.16 9.54 -7.85
N GLY A 67 5.16 9.79 -6.99
CA GLY A 67 6.50 10.23 -7.38
C GLY A 67 7.37 9.11 -7.94
N VAL A 68 8.01 8.32 -7.07
CA VAL A 68 9.07 7.37 -7.47
C VAL A 68 8.59 6.34 -8.50
N GLN A 69 7.53 5.58 -8.21
CA GLN A 69 6.98 4.59 -9.13
C GLN A 69 6.42 5.24 -10.40
N GLY A 70 5.85 6.44 -10.29
CA GLY A 70 5.39 7.22 -11.44
C GLY A 70 6.52 7.53 -12.40
N LEU A 71 7.60 8.14 -11.90
CA LEU A 71 8.80 8.48 -12.67
C LEU A 71 9.46 7.24 -13.29
N LEU A 72 9.53 6.13 -12.56
CA LEU A 72 10.09 4.88 -13.07
C LEU A 72 9.18 4.21 -14.11
N ALA A 73 7.86 4.30 -13.96
CA ALA A 73 6.90 3.73 -14.90
C ALA A 73 6.89 4.42 -16.27
N ASP A 74 7.44 5.64 -16.37
CA ASP A 74 7.66 6.34 -17.64
C ASP A 74 8.96 5.90 -18.34
N ARG A 75 9.87 5.26 -17.60
CA ARG A 75 11.18 4.80 -18.10
C ARG A 75 11.21 3.31 -18.42
N PHE A 76 10.36 2.52 -17.78
CA PHE A 76 10.32 1.08 -17.94
C PHE A 76 8.94 0.59 -18.41
N PRO A 77 8.88 -0.49 -19.21
CA PRO A 77 7.61 -1.10 -19.56
C PRO A 77 6.87 -1.54 -18.29
N ARG A 78 5.55 -1.32 -18.28
CA ARG A 78 4.67 -1.57 -17.12
C ARG A 78 4.48 -3.05 -16.79
N CYS A 79 5.08 -3.95 -17.57
CA CYS A 79 4.92 -5.40 -17.44
C CYS A 79 6.29 -6.07 -17.52
N TRP A 80 6.71 -6.75 -16.45
CA TRP A 80 7.93 -7.58 -16.45
C TRP A 80 7.60 -9.05 -16.12
N TRP A 81 6.66 -9.31 -15.20
CA TRP A 81 6.16 -10.66 -14.87
C TRP A 81 4.64 -10.75 -15.01
N GLY A 82 4.15 -11.38 -16.09
CA GLY A 82 2.72 -11.70 -16.27
C GLY A 82 1.75 -10.52 -16.10
N GLN A 83 2.20 -9.29 -16.35
CA GLN A 83 1.48 -8.02 -16.12
C GLN A 83 1.15 -7.68 -14.65
N ARG A 84 1.60 -8.49 -13.69
CA ARG A 84 1.32 -8.32 -12.24
C ARG A 84 2.45 -7.68 -11.46
N LEU A 85 3.68 -7.73 -11.97
CA LEU A 85 4.82 -7.06 -11.39
C LEU A 85 5.56 -6.23 -12.44
N SER A 86 5.68 -4.93 -12.17
CA SER A 86 6.49 -4.01 -12.95
C SER A 86 7.84 -3.78 -12.26
N LEU A 87 8.87 -3.47 -13.03
CA LEU A 87 10.17 -3.10 -12.48
C LEU A 87 10.07 -1.82 -11.64
N ALA A 88 9.23 -0.87 -12.06
CA ALA A 88 8.93 0.34 -11.30
C ALA A 88 8.36 0.03 -9.92
N ASN A 89 7.40 -0.91 -9.81
CA ASN A 89 6.85 -1.36 -8.53
C ASN A 89 7.93 -2.03 -7.67
N LEU A 90 8.72 -2.95 -8.25
CA LEU A 90 9.75 -3.67 -7.51
C LEU A 90 10.78 -2.69 -6.91
N LEU A 91 11.36 -1.81 -7.73
CA LEU A 91 12.36 -0.83 -7.28
C LEU A 91 11.80 0.15 -6.25
N THR A 92 10.58 0.65 -6.46
CA THR A 92 9.92 1.53 -5.50
C THR A 92 9.69 0.82 -4.18
N SER A 93 9.25 -0.44 -4.22
CA SER A 93 8.93 -1.20 -3.02
C SER A 93 10.17 -1.58 -2.22
N LEU A 94 11.29 -1.86 -2.90
CA LEU A 94 12.60 -2.03 -2.27
C LEU A 94 13.08 -0.75 -1.58
N LEU A 95 12.97 0.40 -2.25
CA LEU A 95 13.32 1.70 -1.66
C LEU A 95 12.44 2.02 -0.44
N PHE A 96 11.14 1.78 -0.54
CA PHE A 96 10.18 1.99 0.54
C PHE A 96 10.50 1.12 1.77
N ALA A 97 10.79 -0.17 1.56
CA ALA A 97 11.17 -1.09 2.62
C ALA A 97 12.52 -0.73 3.26
N ALA A 98 13.50 -0.29 2.46
CA ALA A 98 14.79 0.17 2.98
C ALA A 98 14.63 1.44 3.84
N ALA A 99 13.81 2.40 3.42
CA ALA A 99 13.50 3.59 4.21
C ALA A 99 12.84 3.21 5.55
N HIS A 100 11.88 2.27 5.54
CA HIS A 100 11.24 1.77 6.75
C HIS A 100 12.21 1.08 7.70
N ALA A 101 13.08 0.21 7.21
CA ALA A 101 14.11 -0.45 8.02
C ALA A 101 15.08 0.56 8.67
N GLY A 102 15.46 1.60 7.92
CA GLY A 102 16.31 2.68 8.42
C GLY A 102 15.63 3.51 9.52
N ILE A 103 14.37 3.92 9.30
CA ILE A 103 13.59 4.70 10.27
C ILE A 103 13.29 3.90 11.54
N ALA A 104 12.94 2.61 11.39
CA ALA A 104 12.65 1.73 12.52
C ALA A 104 13.90 1.29 13.29
N ALA A 105 15.10 1.51 12.75
CA ALA A 105 16.37 0.95 13.23
C ALA A 105 16.30 -0.58 13.48
N HIS A 106 15.45 -1.27 12.72
CA HIS A 106 15.15 -2.69 12.94
C HIS A 106 14.81 -3.40 11.61
N TRP A 107 15.34 -4.61 11.42
CA TRP A 107 15.16 -5.40 10.19
C TRP A 107 13.71 -5.76 9.88
N ASN A 108 12.85 -5.84 10.90
CA ASN A 108 11.40 -6.02 10.71
C ASN A 108 10.77 -4.93 9.82
N GLY A 109 11.40 -3.75 9.68
CA GLY A 109 10.98 -2.74 8.70
C GLY A 109 11.00 -3.26 7.26
N LEU A 110 11.75 -4.31 6.93
CA LEU A 110 11.72 -4.94 5.61
C LEU A 110 10.45 -5.76 5.35
N LEU A 111 9.69 -6.14 6.38
CA LEU A 111 8.44 -6.89 6.22
C LEU A 111 7.39 -6.09 5.43
N VAL A 112 7.51 -4.76 5.40
CA VAL A 112 6.63 -3.90 4.59
C VAL A 112 6.85 -4.09 3.09
N LEU A 113 7.91 -4.77 2.66
CA LEU A 113 8.15 -5.06 1.24
C LEU A 113 6.97 -5.80 0.61
N ALA A 114 6.43 -6.80 1.29
CA ALA A 114 5.31 -7.61 0.78
C ALA A 114 4.02 -6.77 0.55
N PRO A 115 3.48 -6.04 1.55
CA PRO A 115 2.32 -5.17 1.31
C PRO A 115 2.65 -4.05 0.31
N SER A 116 3.87 -3.48 0.35
CA SER A 116 4.33 -2.46 -0.58
C SER A 116 4.25 -2.91 -2.05
N LEU A 117 4.64 -4.16 -2.35
CA LEU A 117 4.49 -4.74 -3.68
C LEU A 117 3.02 -4.87 -4.10
N ALA A 118 2.13 -5.24 -3.18
CA ALA A 118 0.69 -5.30 -3.44
C ALA A 118 0.11 -3.91 -3.73
N PHE A 119 0.51 -2.88 -2.98
CA PHE A 119 0.06 -1.51 -3.18
C PHE A 119 0.50 -0.97 -4.54
N GLY A 120 1.77 -1.20 -4.90
CA GLY A 120 2.29 -0.80 -6.20
C GLY A 120 1.66 -1.57 -7.36
N TYR A 121 1.23 -2.82 -7.16
CA TYR A 121 0.44 -3.55 -8.16
C TYR A 121 -0.87 -2.83 -8.47
N PHE A 122 -1.62 -2.42 -7.44
CA PHE A 122 -2.87 -1.69 -7.67
C PHE A 122 -2.64 -0.30 -8.26
N ARG A 123 -1.53 0.38 -7.89
CA ARG A 123 -1.17 1.62 -8.57
C ARG A 123 -0.97 1.40 -10.07
N ASP A 124 -0.30 0.34 -10.48
CA ASP A 124 -0.09 0.04 -11.90
C ASP A 124 -1.37 -0.42 -12.59
N LYS A 125 -2.20 -1.23 -11.93
CA LYS A 125 -3.50 -1.68 -12.46
C LYS A 125 -4.44 -0.50 -12.73
N TYR A 126 -4.57 0.41 -11.77
CA TYR A 126 -5.53 1.52 -11.85
C TYR A 126 -4.95 2.79 -12.45
N GLN A 127 -3.61 2.93 -12.48
CA GLN A 127 -2.91 4.18 -12.76
C GLN A 127 -3.37 5.32 -11.83
N ARG A 128 -3.60 4.97 -10.57
CA ARG A 128 -4.12 5.85 -9.51
C ARG A 128 -3.40 5.50 -8.21
N VAL A 129 -3.10 6.50 -7.38
CA VAL A 129 -2.49 6.29 -6.06
C VAL A 129 -3.53 5.92 -4.99
N ALA A 130 -4.80 6.29 -5.19
CA ALA A 130 -5.84 6.09 -4.18
C ALA A 130 -6.03 4.63 -3.70
N PRO A 131 -6.00 3.59 -4.55
CA PRO A 131 -6.07 2.20 -4.06
C PRO A 131 -4.92 1.83 -3.11
N ALA A 132 -3.72 2.33 -3.38
CA ALA A 132 -2.56 2.13 -2.53
C ALA A 132 -2.72 2.83 -1.18
N ILE A 133 -3.20 4.08 -1.17
CA ILE A 133 -3.49 4.82 0.07
C ILE A 133 -4.52 4.08 0.93
N LEU A 134 -5.60 3.58 0.32
CA LEU A 134 -6.65 2.86 1.03
C LEU A 134 -6.14 1.56 1.65
N LEU A 135 -5.39 0.76 0.90
CA LEU A 135 -4.83 -0.49 1.41
C LEU A 135 -3.79 -0.22 2.49
N HIS A 136 -2.89 0.74 2.29
CA HIS A 136 -1.89 1.08 3.29
C HIS A 136 -2.54 1.60 4.58
N GLY A 137 -3.47 2.55 4.48
CA GLY A 137 -4.20 3.04 5.63
C GLY A 137 -4.99 1.94 6.36
N PHE A 138 -5.63 1.03 5.62
CA PHE A 138 -6.29 -0.14 6.18
C PHE A 138 -5.30 -1.00 6.98
N TYR A 139 -4.20 -1.43 6.35
CA TYR A 139 -3.16 -2.26 6.99
C TYR A 139 -2.59 -1.61 8.25
N ASN A 140 -2.28 -0.31 8.20
CA ASN A 140 -1.79 0.44 9.36
C ASN A 140 -2.86 0.54 10.46
N ALA A 141 -4.12 0.78 10.11
CA ALA A 141 -5.20 0.85 11.10
C ALA A 141 -5.26 -0.44 11.92
N GLY A 142 -5.32 -1.60 11.27
CA GLY A 142 -5.33 -2.87 12.02
C GLY A 142 -4.01 -3.16 12.75
N PHE A 143 -2.86 -2.82 12.17
CA PHE A 143 -1.56 -2.98 12.83
C PHE A 143 -1.46 -2.20 14.16
N PHE A 144 -2.01 -0.98 14.19
CA PHE A 144 -1.99 -0.12 15.38
C PHE A 144 -3.18 -0.32 16.32
N LEU A 145 -4.31 -0.85 15.83
CA LEU A 145 -5.49 -1.16 16.66
C LEU A 145 -5.40 -2.52 17.34
N ILE A 146 -4.68 -3.49 16.75
CA ILE A 146 -4.61 -4.87 17.25
C ILE A 146 -3.27 -5.06 17.96
N PRO A 147 -3.29 -5.23 19.29
CA PRO A 147 -2.10 -5.45 20.09
C PRO A 147 -1.35 -6.71 19.68
N ASN A 148 -0.05 -6.66 19.96
CA ASN A 148 0.77 -7.85 20.10
C ASN A 148 1.33 -7.83 21.50
N GLY A 149 1.11 -8.92 22.21
CA GLY A 149 1.83 -9.24 23.44
C GLY A 149 3.33 -9.29 23.24
#